data_AF-A0A7X6DQ24-F1
#
_entry.id   AF-A0A7X6DQ24-F1
#
_cell.length_a   1.000
_cell.length_b   1.000
_cell.length_c   1.000
_cell.angle_alpha   90.00
_cell.angle_beta   90.00
_cell.angle_gamma   90.00
#
_symmetry.space_group_name_H-M   'P 1'
#
loop_
_entity.id
_entity.type
_entity.pdbx_description
1 polymer ?
#
loop_
_entity_poly.entity_id
_entity_poly.type
_entity_poly.pdbx_seq_one_letter_code
_entity_poly.pdbx_strand_id
1 'polypeptide(L)'
;MNHDNEDRENLRSVYGVIGTLHSTIIATRFAVAGLYMAALAFLASALPVDPGKALLPGTAIGALGMALTLALWILEIRNLCLLENLEDRGRSIESELKVSEELGLFWLMLKQPEGPRVPFIRWRLPYTHNSKAKEVITYIFTHSFGLSMIYFLGIAFWGWVLFRVR
;
A
#
# COMPACT_ATOMS: atom_id res chain seq x y z
N MET A 1 -15.75 -0.55 -42.11
CA MET A 1 -14.97 -0.96 -40.93
C MET A 1 -15.97 -1.33 -39.84
N ASN A 2 -15.87 -2.53 -39.27
CA ASN A 2 -16.82 -3.03 -38.28
C ASN A 2 -16.59 -2.32 -36.94
N HIS A 3 -17.63 -1.69 -36.40
CA HIS A 3 -17.63 -0.99 -35.11
C HIS A 3 -17.06 -1.88 -33.99
N ASP A 4 -17.40 -3.19 -34.00
CA ASP A 4 -16.91 -4.20 -33.06
C ASP A 4 -15.38 -4.35 -33.03
N ASN A 5 -14.67 -4.03 -34.12
CA ASN A 5 -13.22 -4.18 -34.18
C ASN A 5 -12.51 -2.97 -33.57
N GLU A 6 -13.05 -1.76 -33.80
CA GLU A 6 -12.58 -0.53 -33.15
C GLU A 6 -12.80 -0.58 -31.63
N ASP A 7 -13.96 -1.06 -31.19
CA ASP A 7 -14.28 -1.17 -29.76
C ASP A 7 -13.34 -2.15 -29.04
N ARG A 8 -13.00 -3.28 -29.69
CA ARG A 8 -12.03 -4.25 -29.13
C ARG A 8 -10.60 -3.72 -29.12
N GLU A 9 -10.20 -2.93 -30.12
CA GLU A 9 -8.89 -2.29 -30.17
C GLU A 9 -8.76 -1.22 -29.08
N ASN A 10 -9.79 -0.41 -28.87
CA ASN A 10 -9.88 0.56 -27.78
C ASN A 10 -9.78 -0.14 -26.41
N LEU A 11 -10.49 -1.24 -26.20
CA LEU A 11 -10.41 -2.03 -24.96
C LEU A 11 -9.01 -2.59 -24.69
N ARG A 12 -8.31 -3.07 -25.73
CA ARG A 12 -6.92 -3.53 -25.60
C ARG A 12 -5.95 -2.40 -25.24
N SER A 13 -6.14 -1.23 -25.84
CA SER A 13 -5.36 -0.03 -25.51
C SER A 13 -5.56 0.37 -24.05
N VAL A 14 -6.82 0.45 -23.60
CA VAL A 14 -7.16 0.74 -22.20
C VAL A 14 -6.56 -0.31 -21.25
N TYR A 15 -6.63 -1.60 -21.60
CA TYR A 15 -6.03 -2.68 -20.82
C TYR A 15 -4.52 -2.50 -20.64
N GLY A 16 -3.80 -2.16 -21.71
CA GLY A 16 -2.36 -1.88 -21.65
C GLY A 16 -2.02 -0.68 -20.75
N VAL A 17 -2.84 0.36 -20.79
CA VAL A 17 -2.70 1.54 -19.90
C VAL A 17 -2.95 1.16 -18.45
N ILE A 18 -3.97 0.37 -18.14
CA ILE A 18 -4.27 -0.09 -16.77
C ILE A 18 -3.11 -0.93 -16.21
N GLY A 19 -2.59 -1.89 -16.97
CA GLY A 19 -1.45 -2.71 -16.53
C GLY A 19 -0.19 -1.89 -16.27
N THR A 20 0.06 -0.89 -17.12
CA THR A 20 1.18 0.05 -16.94
C THR A 20 0.98 0.89 -15.67
N LEU A 21 -0.21 1.47 -15.50
CA LEU A 21 -0.55 2.30 -14.34
C LEU A 21 -0.46 1.51 -13.03
N HIS A 22 -0.93 0.26 -13.02
CA HIS A 22 -0.82 -0.64 -11.86
C HIS A 22 0.64 -0.84 -11.45
N SER A 23 1.50 -1.18 -12.42
CA SER A 23 2.94 -1.35 -12.20
C SER A 23 3.61 -0.06 -11.71
N THR A 24 3.24 1.09 -12.28
CA THR A 24 3.73 2.40 -11.85
C THR A 24 3.34 2.70 -10.40
N ILE A 25 2.08 2.49 -10.02
CA ILE A 25 1.62 2.72 -8.64
C ILE A 25 2.39 1.84 -7.66
N ILE A 26 2.59 0.56 -7.97
CA ILE A 26 3.39 -0.34 -7.12
C ILE A 26 4.82 0.19 -6.94
N ALA A 27 5.49 0.55 -8.03
CA ALA A 27 6.85 1.08 -7.97
C ALA A 27 6.93 2.38 -7.15
N THR A 28 5.98 3.30 -7.34
CA THR A 28 5.89 4.55 -6.58
C THR A 28 5.68 4.28 -5.10
N ARG A 29 4.85 3.31 -4.71
CA ARG A 29 4.64 2.94 -3.29
C ARG A 29 5.95 2.53 -2.61
N PHE A 30 6.75 1.68 -3.25
CA PHE A 30 8.06 1.28 -2.71
C PHE A 30 9.05 2.44 -2.64
N ALA A 31 9.07 3.32 -3.64
CA ALA A 31 9.92 4.52 -3.62
C ALA A 31 9.55 5.46 -2.48
N VAL A 32 8.24 5.71 -2.28
CA VAL A 32 7.72 6.54 -1.18
C VAL A 32 8.05 5.92 0.17
N ALA A 33 7.90 4.60 0.32
CA ALA A 33 8.26 3.89 1.56
C ALA A 33 9.76 3.99 1.88
N GLY A 34 10.63 3.87 0.88
CA GLY A 34 12.07 4.07 1.04
C GLY A 34 12.41 5.50 1.47
N LEU A 35 11.82 6.50 0.81
CA LEU A 35 12.02 7.91 1.17
C LEU A 35 11.49 8.22 2.58
N TYR A 36 10.36 7.63 2.94
CA TYR A 36 9.79 7.73 4.28
C TYR A 36 10.75 7.20 5.35
N MET A 37 11.31 5.99 5.16
CA MET A 37 12.28 5.42 6.09
C MET A 37 13.55 6.29 6.22
N ALA A 38 14.02 6.88 5.12
CA ALA A 38 15.14 7.83 5.16
C ALA A 38 14.79 9.11 5.95
N ALA A 39 13.60 9.67 5.74
CA ALA A 39 13.12 10.84 6.48
C ALA A 39 12.97 10.54 7.98
N LEU A 40 12.46 9.35 8.33
CA LEU A 40 12.38 8.89 9.72
C LEU A 40 13.76 8.82 10.38
N ALA A 41 14.74 8.21 9.71
CA ALA A 41 16.10 8.09 10.23
C ALA A 41 16.74 9.47 10.43
N PHE A 42 16.53 10.39 9.48
CA PHE A 42 17.00 11.77 9.59
C PHE A 42 16.37 12.49 10.80
N LEU A 43 15.04 12.45 10.93
CA LEU A 43 14.33 13.06 12.07
C LEU A 43 14.74 12.43 13.41
N ALA A 44 14.88 11.11 13.47
CA ALA A 44 15.28 10.40 14.66
C ALA A 44 16.72 10.75 15.09
N SER A 45 17.63 10.97 14.13
CA SER A 45 19.01 11.40 14.40
C SER A 45 19.10 12.81 15.01
N ALA A 46 18.08 13.64 14.77
CA ALA A 46 18.00 14.99 15.31
C ALA A 46 17.37 15.03 16.72
N LEU A 47 16.91 13.89 17.27
CA LEU A 47 16.31 13.85 18.60
C LEU A 47 17.38 14.12 19.68
N PRO A 48 17.11 15.00 20.65
CA PRO A 48 18.04 15.28 21.72
C PRO A 48 18.26 14.05 22.61
N VAL A 49 19.53 13.77 22.92
CA VAL A 49 19.95 12.63 23.77
C VAL A 49 19.53 12.84 25.24
N ASP A 50 19.54 14.10 25.70
CA ASP A 50 19.09 14.50 27.04
C ASP A 50 17.64 15.04 27.00
N PRO A 51 16.64 14.27 27.47
CA PRO A 51 15.23 14.71 27.45
C PRO A 51 14.93 15.92 28.35
N GLY A 52 15.86 16.32 29.24
CA GLY A 52 15.63 17.38 30.23
C GLY A 52 16.11 18.78 29.86
N LYS A 53 16.83 18.98 28.74
CA LYS A 53 17.51 20.27 28.45
C LYS A 53 16.84 21.14 27.38
N ALA A 54 15.93 20.60 26.58
CA ALA A 54 15.14 21.40 25.63
C ALA A 54 13.84 20.68 25.21
N LEU A 55 12.72 21.03 25.85
CA LEU A 55 11.37 20.50 25.54
C LEU A 55 10.93 20.81 24.09
N LEU A 56 11.14 22.05 23.64
CA LEU A 56 10.68 22.57 22.34
C LEU A 56 11.15 21.78 21.10
N PRO A 57 12.46 21.50 20.92
CA PRO A 57 12.93 20.77 19.74
C PRO A 57 12.44 19.31 19.71
N GLY A 58 12.34 18.63 20.85
CA GLY A 58 11.84 17.26 20.91
C GLY A 58 10.35 17.16 20.55
N THR A 59 9.51 18.08 21.03
CA THR A 59 8.08 18.11 20.69
C THR A 59 7.85 18.45 19.22
N ALA A 60 8.62 19.38 18.66
CA ALA A 60 8.50 19.78 17.26
C ALA A 60 8.89 18.64 16.30
N ILE A 61 10.00 17.94 16.59
CA ILE A 61 10.44 16.78 15.81
C ILE A 61 9.41 15.64 15.89
N GLY A 62 8.92 15.34 17.10
CA GLY A 62 7.90 14.31 17.30
C GLY A 62 6.60 14.62 16.55
N ALA A 63 6.13 15.87 16.60
CA ALA A 63 4.92 16.30 15.91
C ALA A 63 5.09 16.25 14.38
N LEU A 64 6.25 16.69 13.87
CA LEU A 64 6.56 16.63 12.44
C LEU A 64 6.64 15.19 11.94
N GLY A 65 7.29 14.30 12.69
CA GLY A 65 7.36 12.87 12.38
C GLY A 65 5.98 12.20 12.37
N MET A 66 5.13 12.52 13.34
CA MET A 66 3.75 12.04 13.39
C MET A 66 2.93 12.54 12.20
N ALA A 67 3.01 13.83 11.88
CA ALA A 67 2.29 14.43 10.76
C ALA A 67 2.72 13.83 9.42
N LEU A 68 4.02 13.69 9.19
CA LEU A 68 4.57 13.06 7.98
C LEU A 68 4.09 11.62 7.84
N THR A 69 4.14 10.85 8.93
CA THR A 69 3.70 9.46 8.95
C THR A 69 2.21 9.33 8.61
N LEU A 70 1.35 10.16 9.22
CA LEU A 70 -0.09 10.14 8.95
C LEU A 70 -0.41 10.54 7.51
N ALA A 71 0.25 11.59 7.00
CA ALA A 71 0.04 12.05 5.62
C ALA A 71 0.39 10.95 4.60
N LEU A 72 1.53 10.29 4.78
CA LEU A 72 1.96 9.21 3.90
C LEU A 72 1.10 7.95 4.06
N TRP A 73 0.64 7.64 5.26
CA TRP A 73 -0.26 6.51 5.46
C TRP A 73 -1.62 6.72 4.78
N ILE A 74 -2.16 7.95 4.81
CA ILE A 74 -3.39 8.29 4.09
C ILE A 74 -3.18 8.16 2.56
N LEU A 75 -2.04 8.63 2.04
CA LEU A 75 -1.70 8.47 0.62
C LEU A 75 -1.59 6.99 0.24
N GLU A 76 -0.98 6.17 1.09
CA GLU A 76 -0.87 4.73 0.89
C GLU A 76 -2.24 4.05 0.84
N ILE A 77 -3.15 4.40 1.76
CA ILE A 77 -4.54 3.89 1.74
C ILE A 77 -5.24 4.28 0.43
N ARG A 78 -5.07 5.52 -0.03
CA ARG A 78 -5.67 5.97 -1.30
C ARG A 78 -5.10 5.20 -2.50
N ASN A 79 -3.80 4.92 -2.51
CA ASN A 79 -3.16 4.13 -3.55
C ASN A 79 -3.66 2.68 -3.56
N LEU A 80 -3.93 2.09 -2.39
CA LEU A 80 -4.55 0.77 -2.28
C LEU A 80 -5.96 0.76 -2.90
N CYS A 81 -6.81 1.72 -2.55
CA CYS A 81 -8.14 1.84 -3.17
C CYS A 81 -8.06 2.03 -4.69
N LEU A 82 -7.07 2.78 -5.18
CA LEU A 82 -6.87 2.97 -6.61
C LEU A 82 -6.44 1.67 -7.30
N LEU A 83 -5.54 0.89 -6.69
CA LEU A 83 -5.13 -0.42 -7.19
C LEU A 83 -6.30 -1.38 -7.29
N GLU A 84 -7.15 -1.45 -6.26
CA GLU A 84 -8.36 -2.29 -6.25
C GLU A 84 -9.31 -1.92 -7.41
N ASN A 85 -9.56 -0.62 -7.63
CA ASN A 85 -10.39 -0.16 -8.73
C ASN A 85 -9.79 -0.48 -10.11
N LEU A 86 -8.47 -0.42 -10.25
CA LEU A 86 -7.76 -0.77 -11.48
C LEU A 86 -7.79 -2.27 -11.74
N GLU A 87 -7.66 -3.08 -10.70
CA GLU A 87 -7.78 -4.54 -10.78
C GLU A 87 -9.21 -4.94 -11.17
N ASP A 88 -10.24 -4.38 -10.54
CA ASP A 88 -11.64 -4.58 -10.91
C ASP A 88 -11.90 -4.23 -12.37
N ARG A 89 -11.39 -3.07 -12.81
CA ARG A 89 -11.55 -2.63 -14.20
C ARG A 89 -10.80 -3.54 -15.17
N GLY A 90 -9.58 -3.95 -14.82
CA GLY A 90 -8.77 -4.88 -15.59
C GLY A 90 -9.49 -6.21 -15.81
N ARG A 91 -10.09 -6.77 -14.75
CA ARG A 91 -10.90 -8.00 -14.80
C ARG A 91 -12.12 -7.86 -15.71
N SER A 92 -12.83 -6.73 -15.63
CA SER A 92 -13.96 -6.45 -16.50
C SER A 92 -13.56 -6.49 -17.98
N ILE A 93 -12.39 -5.93 -18.31
CA ILE A 93 -11.89 -5.92 -19.69
C ILE A 93 -11.41 -7.31 -20.12
N GLU A 94 -10.74 -8.07 -19.25
CA GLU A 94 -10.34 -9.46 -19.55
C GLU A 94 -11.55 -10.34 -19.87
N SER A 95 -12.64 -10.18 -19.09
CA SER A 95 -13.91 -10.87 -19.33
C SER A 95 -14.54 -10.47 -20.67
N GLU A 96 -14.54 -9.18 -21.00
CA GLU A 96 -15.11 -8.65 -22.24
C GLU A 96 -14.30 -9.08 -23.48
N LEU A 97 -12.98 -9.14 -23.35
CA LEU A 97 -12.08 -9.62 -24.39
C LEU A 97 -12.03 -11.16 -24.50
N LYS A 98 -12.68 -11.88 -23.58
CA LYS A 98 -12.67 -13.35 -23.46
C LYS A 98 -11.24 -13.92 -23.34
N VAL A 99 -10.39 -13.24 -22.57
CA VAL A 99 -9.05 -13.73 -22.25
C VAL A 99 -9.19 -14.93 -21.31
N SER A 100 -8.48 -16.03 -21.57
CA SER A 100 -8.49 -17.19 -20.68
C SER A 100 -7.91 -16.83 -19.31
N GLU A 101 -8.46 -17.39 -18.23
CA GLU A 101 -8.02 -17.15 -16.85
C GLU A 101 -6.54 -17.51 -16.59
N GLU A 102 -5.94 -18.35 -17.44
CA GLU A 102 -4.52 -18.70 -17.38
C GLU A 102 -3.59 -17.62 -17.97
N LEU A 103 -4.13 -16.73 -18.81
CA LEU A 103 -3.39 -15.70 -19.54
C LEU A 103 -3.75 -14.27 -19.09
N GLY A 104 -4.87 -14.09 -18.36
CA GLY A 104 -5.28 -12.80 -17.81
C GLY A 104 -4.31 -12.33 -16.73
N LEU A 105 -3.73 -11.14 -16.89
CA LEU A 105 -2.82 -10.54 -15.93
C LEU A 105 -3.51 -10.35 -14.57
N PHE A 106 -4.73 -9.82 -14.58
CA PHE A 106 -5.49 -9.54 -13.35
C PHE A 106 -6.06 -10.81 -12.74
N TRP A 107 -6.42 -11.81 -13.56
CA TRP A 107 -6.71 -13.16 -13.08
C TRP A 107 -5.52 -13.85 -12.40
N LEU A 108 -4.30 -13.68 -12.92
CA LEU A 108 -3.08 -14.19 -12.31
C LEU A 108 -2.73 -13.46 -11.01
N MET A 109 -2.95 -12.14 -10.93
CA MET A 109 -2.79 -11.36 -9.70
C MET A 109 -3.73 -11.84 -8.59
N LEU A 110 -4.95 -12.28 -8.93
CA LEU A 110 -5.95 -12.82 -8.00
C LEU A 110 -5.51 -14.12 -7.31
N LYS A 111 -4.63 -14.90 -7.95
CA LYS A 111 -4.05 -16.11 -7.34
C LYS A 111 -3.03 -15.77 -6.25
N GLN A 112 -2.63 -14.49 -6.12
CA GLN A 112 -1.81 -14.05 -5.00
C GLN A 112 -2.69 -13.70 -3.80
N PRO A 113 -2.36 -14.18 -2.59
CA PRO A 113 -3.14 -13.91 -1.40
C PRO A 113 -3.11 -12.41 -1.08
N GLU A 114 -4.30 -11.80 -1.03
CA GLU A 114 -4.47 -10.43 -0.55
C GLU A 114 -4.08 -10.33 0.92
N GLY A 115 -3.29 -9.32 1.27
CA GLY A 115 -2.82 -9.11 2.64
C GLY A 115 -3.90 -8.71 3.63
N PRO A 116 -3.64 -8.85 4.94
CA PRO A 116 -4.54 -8.32 5.96
C PRO A 116 -4.72 -6.81 5.84
N ARG A 117 -5.99 -6.41 5.80
CA ARG A 117 -6.45 -5.01 5.83
C ARG A 117 -6.78 -4.60 7.27
N VAL A 118 -6.37 -3.39 7.67
CA VAL A 118 -6.46 -2.88 9.06
C VAL A 118 -7.92 -2.62 9.50
N PRO A 119 -8.28 -2.86 10.79
CA PRO A 119 -9.67 -3.00 11.24
C PRO A 119 -10.61 -1.78 11.13
N PHE A 120 -10.09 -0.56 10.93
CA PHE A 120 -10.91 0.66 10.99
C PHE A 120 -11.48 1.11 9.65
N ILE A 121 -11.12 0.46 8.53
CA ILE A 121 -11.64 0.76 7.19
C ILE A 121 -12.23 -0.56 6.64
N ARG A 122 -13.56 -0.55 6.39
CA ARG A 122 -14.41 -1.72 6.08
C ARG A 122 -13.92 -2.63 4.92
N TRP A 123 -14.14 -3.96 5.10
CA TRP A 123 -14.53 -5.02 4.13
C TRP A 123 -13.45 -5.74 3.27
N ARG A 124 -13.44 -7.08 3.01
CA ARG A 124 -14.15 -8.30 3.53
C ARG A 124 -13.32 -9.57 3.15
N LEU A 125 -12.98 -10.46 4.11
CA LEU A 125 -12.52 -11.86 3.89
C LEU A 125 -13.74 -12.79 3.71
N PRO A 126 -13.75 -13.91 2.93
CA PRO A 126 -12.91 -15.12 3.10
C PRO A 126 -12.46 -15.79 1.74
N TYR A 127 -11.51 -16.74 1.65
CA TYR A 127 -11.74 -18.17 1.95
C TYR A 127 -10.45 -19.03 1.89
N THR A 128 -10.52 -20.09 2.71
CA THR A 128 -9.58 -21.13 3.13
C THR A 128 -9.17 -22.17 2.07
N HIS A 129 -7.94 -22.73 2.17
CA HIS A 129 -7.72 -24.16 2.47
C HIS A 129 -6.25 -24.49 2.86
N ASN A 130 -6.08 -25.13 4.03
CA ASN A 130 -4.94 -25.93 4.49
C ASN A 130 -3.53 -25.30 4.60
N SER A 131 -3.25 -24.67 5.75
CA SER A 131 -2.24 -25.11 6.75
C SER A 131 -1.88 -23.92 7.65
N LYS A 132 -2.27 -23.99 8.93
CA LYS A 132 -2.23 -22.86 9.88
C LYS A 132 -0.86 -22.15 10.00
N ALA A 133 0.24 -22.83 9.69
CA ALA A 133 1.59 -22.25 9.73
C ALA A 133 1.99 -21.50 8.44
N LYS A 134 1.59 -22.00 7.25
CA LYS A 134 1.80 -21.24 6.00
C LYS A 134 0.87 -20.04 5.94
N GLU A 135 -0.35 -20.17 6.45
CA GLU A 135 -1.34 -19.09 6.50
C GLU A 135 -0.80 -17.84 7.21
N VAL A 136 -0.18 -18.00 8.39
CA VAL A 136 0.40 -16.87 9.15
C VAL A 136 1.62 -16.27 8.46
N ILE A 137 2.48 -17.11 7.85
CA ILE A 137 3.66 -16.62 7.13
C ILE A 137 3.23 -15.89 5.86
N THR A 138 2.33 -16.46 5.07
CA THR A 138 1.77 -15.81 3.88
C THR A 138 1.00 -14.54 4.23
N TYR A 139 0.30 -14.51 5.36
CA TYR A 139 -0.38 -13.34 5.94
C TYR A 139 0.59 -12.21 6.30
N ILE A 140 1.72 -12.53 6.92
CA ILE A 140 2.80 -11.56 7.26
C ILE A 140 3.55 -11.08 6.01
N PHE A 141 3.67 -11.93 4.98
CA PHE A 141 4.50 -11.66 3.79
C PHE A 141 3.76 -11.08 2.58
N THR A 142 2.53 -10.60 2.75
CA THR A 142 1.88 -9.81 1.70
C THR A 142 2.50 -8.40 1.64
N HIS A 143 2.80 -7.93 0.43
CA HIS A 143 3.55 -6.68 0.23
C HIS A 143 2.81 -5.45 0.83
N SER A 144 1.48 -5.48 0.86
CA SER A 144 0.65 -4.42 1.45
C SER A 144 0.63 -4.42 2.98
N PHE A 145 0.83 -5.58 3.63
CA PHE A 145 0.94 -5.64 5.10
C PHE A 145 2.26 -5.04 5.57
N GLY A 146 3.38 -5.37 4.91
CA GLY A 146 4.70 -4.82 5.25
C GLY A 146 4.73 -3.29 5.23
N LEU A 147 4.16 -2.68 4.19
CA LEU A 147 4.06 -1.22 4.08
C LEU A 147 3.16 -0.63 5.18
N SER A 148 1.99 -1.22 5.42
CA SER A 148 1.07 -0.76 6.48
C SER A 148 1.70 -0.86 7.87
N MET A 149 2.49 -1.91 8.12
CA MET A 149 3.19 -2.12 9.37
C MET A 149 4.28 -1.07 9.61
N ILE A 150 5.00 -0.64 8.55
CA ILE A 150 5.99 0.45 8.63
C ILE A 150 5.33 1.74 9.13
N TYR A 151 4.18 2.13 8.56
CA TYR A 151 3.46 3.33 9.00
C TYR A 151 2.92 3.20 10.42
N PHE A 152 2.37 2.04 10.78
CA PHE A 152 1.87 1.78 12.13
C PHE A 152 2.99 1.89 13.17
N LEU A 153 4.15 1.27 12.92
CA LEU A 153 5.31 1.37 13.79
C LEU A 153 5.85 2.80 13.87
N GLY A 154 5.82 3.54 12.76
CA GLY A 154 6.16 4.96 12.74
C GLY A 154 5.27 5.79 13.66
N ILE A 155 3.95 5.57 13.63
CA ILE A 155 2.99 6.25 14.52
C ILE A 155 3.26 5.90 15.98
N ALA A 156 3.46 4.62 16.29
CA ALA A 156 3.77 4.19 17.64
C ALA A 156 5.07 4.82 18.16
N PHE A 157 6.11 4.87 17.31
CA PHE A 157 7.39 5.49 17.62
C PHE A 157 7.24 6.99 17.91
N TRP A 158 6.60 7.76 17.03
CA TRP A 158 6.43 9.20 17.23
C TRP A 158 5.47 9.52 18.38
N GLY A 159 4.45 8.71 18.60
CA GLY A 159 3.58 8.80 19.76
C GLY A 159 4.36 8.61 21.07
N TRP A 160 5.27 7.64 21.11
CA TRP A 160 6.16 7.44 22.26
C TRP A 160 7.12 8.62 22.47
N VAL A 161 7.72 9.16 21.40
CA VAL A 161 8.59 10.35 21.48
C VAL A 161 7.82 11.53 22.06
N LEU A 162 6.61 11.81 21.55
CA LEU A 162 5.76 12.89 22.04
C LEU A 162 5.35 12.71 23.50
N PHE A 163 5.08 11.48 23.94
CA PHE A 163 4.76 11.18 25.33
C PHE A 163 5.97 11.39 26.26
N ARG A 164 7.18 11.06 25.80
CA ARG A 164 8.41 11.14 26.60
C ARG A 164 8.98 12.56 26.72
N VAL A 165 8.70 13.43 25.75
CA VAL A 165 9.18 14.82 25.77
C VAL A 165 8.26 15.73 26.60
N ARG A 166 7.04 15.28 26.92
CA ARG A 166 6.08 16.02 27.76
C ARG A 166 6.46 15.92 29.25
#